data_AF-A0A7Y5EYE5-F1
#
_entry.id   AF-A0A7Y5EYE5-F1
#
_cell.length_a   1.000
_cell.length_b   1.000
_cell.length_c   1.000
_cell.angle_alpha   90.00
_cell.angle_beta   90.00
_cell.angle_gamma   90.00
#
_symmetry.space_group_name_H-M   'P 1'
#
loop_
_entity.id
_entity.type
_entity.pdbx_description
1 polymer ?
#
loop_
_entity_poly.entity_id
_entity_poly.type
_entity_poly.pdbx_seq_one_letter_code
_entity_poly.pdbx_strand_id
1 'polypeptide(L)'
;MVYHPKYDLDLGAHVFPATKFSKIMERIEKDGSFSKFQVHHPEKAEVSDLRLVHTEEYLKNLFELNRNHSTSYSELPLTSEIVNSFVLACGGTILATELTQTHKFVFHVGGGFHHSFPEHAEGFCYLNDAAIGTRYFQRKFPQKKVLLIDLDLHQGNGNSYIFEGDHTVFTFSMHQGNLYPKKENSTLDISLDEGC
;
A
#
# COMPACT_ATOMS: atom_id res chain seq x y z
N MET A 1 -14.72 0.67 7.92
CA MET A 1 -13.68 -0.27 7.46
C MET A 1 -13.84 -0.45 5.96
N VAL A 2 -12.75 -0.49 5.21
CA VAL A 2 -12.74 -0.72 3.76
C VAL A 2 -12.22 -2.13 3.50
N TYR A 3 -13.00 -2.93 2.76
CA TYR A 3 -12.68 -4.31 2.45
C TYR A 3 -13.31 -4.74 1.13
N HIS A 4 -12.63 -5.61 0.39
CA HIS A 4 -13.17 -6.30 -0.77
C HIS A 4 -12.69 -7.76 -0.80
N PRO A 5 -13.56 -8.75 -1.10
CA PRO A 5 -13.16 -10.17 -1.15
C PRO A 5 -12.10 -10.48 -2.22
N LYS A 6 -12.06 -9.69 -3.30
CA LYS A 6 -11.03 -9.79 -4.36
C LYS A 6 -9.63 -9.29 -3.96
N TYR A 7 -9.42 -8.88 -2.71
CA TYR A 7 -8.06 -8.71 -2.20
C TYR A 7 -7.34 -10.04 -2.02
N ASP A 8 -8.10 -11.11 -1.75
CA ASP A 8 -7.52 -12.43 -1.67
C ASP A 8 -7.04 -12.89 -3.05
N LEU A 9 -5.81 -13.42 -3.09
CA LEU A 9 -5.19 -13.99 -4.27
C LEU A 9 -4.72 -15.42 -3.97
N ASP A 10 -4.88 -16.32 -4.94
CA ASP A 10 -4.23 -17.63 -4.90
C ASP A 10 -2.83 -17.54 -5.51
N LEU A 11 -1.81 -17.55 -4.65
CA LEU A 11 -0.40 -17.51 -5.04
C LEU A 11 0.28 -18.88 -4.90
N GLY A 12 -0.48 -19.96 -4.69
CA GLY A 12 0.06 -21.30 -4.45
C GLY A 12 0.99 -21.35 -3.23
N ALA A 13 2.24 -21.81 -3.44
CA ALA A 13 3.24 -21.97 -2.37
C ALA A 13 4.03 -20.70 -2.03
N HIS A 14 3.65 -19.54 -2.59
CA HIS A 14 4.34 -18.28 -2.34
C HIS A 14 4.22 -17.87 -0.86
N VAL A 15 5.27 -17.27 -0.30
CA VAL A 15 5.34 -16.93 1.14
C VAL A 15 4.39 -15.81 1.56
N PHE A 16 4.01 -14.93 0.62
CA PHE A 16 3.03 -13.88 0.87
C PHE A 16 1.64 -14.49 1.11
N PRO A 17 1.07 -14.35 2.33
CA PRO A 17 -0.21 -14.97 2.67
C PRO A 17 -1.36 -14.13 2.13
N ALA A 18 -1.53 -14.12 0.81
CA ALA A 18 -2.49 -13.26 0.13
C ALA A 18 -3.96 -13.63 0.41
N THR A 19 -4.25 -14.74 1.09
CA THR A 19 -5.59 -15.11 1.60
C THR A 19 -5.89 -14.60 3.01
N LYS A 20 -5.00 -13.76 3.57
CA LYS A 20 -5.16 -13.26 4.95
C LYS A 20 -6.35 -12.30 5.12
N PHE A 21 -6.79 -11.63 4.06
CA PHE A 21 -7.75 -10.54 4.18
C PHE A 21 -9.14 -11.05 4.54
N SER A 22 -9.61 -12.12 3.90
CA SER A 22 -10.86 -12.79 4.32
C SER A 22 -10.77 -13.33 5.75
N LYS A 23 -9.63 -13.91 6.14
CA LYS A 23 -9.41 -14.44 7.51
C LYS A 23 -9.47 -13.33 8.57
N ILE A 24 -8.96 -12.14 8.27
CA ILE A 24 -9.10 -10.96 9.14
C ILE A 24 -10.59 -10.62 9.28
N MET A 25 -11.33 -10.59 8.19
CA MET A 25 -12.77 -10.30 8.19
C MET A 25 -13.56 -11.32 9.00
N GLU A 26 -13.32 -12.62 8.80
CA GLU A 26 -13.94 -13.67 9.60
C GLU A 26 -13.67 -13.52 11.11
N ARG A 27 -12.44 -13.11 11.48
CA ARG A 27 -12.09 -12.89 12.88
C ARG A 27 -12.82 -11.69 13.47
N ILE A 28 -12.94 -10.61 12.70
CA ILE A 28 -13.67 -9.39 13.07
C ILE A 28 -15.17 -9.69 13.25
N GLU A 29 -15.77 -10.43 12.33
CA GLU A 29 -17.20 -10.79 12.39
C GLU A 29 -17.55 -11.66 13.60
N LYS A 30 -16.62 -12.53 14.02
CA LYS A 30 -16.78 -13.38 15.20
C LYS A 30 -16.56 -12.64 16.53
N ASP A 31 -15.98 -11.45 16.51
CA ASP A 31 -15.70 -10.65 17.70
C ASP A 31 -16.72 -9.52 17.86
N GLY A 32 -17.61 -9.68 18.84
CA GLY A 32 -18.70 -8.73 19.10
C GLY A 32 -18.24 -7.29 19.38
N SER A 33 -16.96 -7.08 19.72
CA SER A 33 -16.36 -5.75 19.91
C SER A 33 -16.38 -4.91 18.62
N PHE A 34 -16.38 -5.56 17.45
CA PHE A 34 -16.41 -4.89 16.14
C PHE A 34 -17.79 -4.86 15.48
N SER A 35 -18.85 -5.27 16.18
CA SER A 35 -20.23 -5.31 15.65
C SER A 35 -20.76 -3.96 15.12
N LYS A 36 -20.11 -2.85 15.46
CA LYS A 36 -20.45 -1.49 14.99
C LYS A 36 -19.66 -1.03 13.77
N PHE A 37 -18.68 -1.79 13.30
CA PHE A 37 -17.91 -1.43 12.12
C PHE A 37 -18.76 -1.56 10.86
N GLN A 38 -18.91 -0.45 10.14
CA GLN A 38 -19.48 -0.44 8.81
C GLN A 38 -18.41 -0.87 7.80
N VAL A 39 -18.77 -1.83 6.95
CA VAL A 39 -17.92 -2.28 5.85
C VAL A 39 -18.28 -1.48 4.60
N HIS A 40 -17.28 -0.86 3.99
CA HIS A 40 -17.38 -0.16 2.72
C HIS A 40 -16.59 -0.93 1.67
N HIS A 41 -17.16 -1.03 0.47
CA HIS A 41 -16.52 -1.69 -0.66
C HIS A 41 -15.96 -0.63 -1.61
N PRO A 42 -14.67 -0.71 -1.96
CA PRO A 42 -14.08 0.20 -2.91
C PRO A 42 -14.28 -0.25 -4.34
N GLU A 43 -14.21 0.73 -5.23
CA GLU A 43 -13.99 0.52 -6.66
C GLU A 43 -12.49 0.51 -6.97
N LYS A 44 -12.12 0.11 -8.18
CA LYS A 44 -10.74 0.21 -8.67
C LYS A 44 -10.31 1.67 -8.73
N ALA A 45 -9.04 1.94 -8.40
CA ALA A 45 -8.47 3.27 -8.62
C ALA A 45 -8.43 3.60 -10.13
N GLU A 46 -8.73 4.86 -10.45
CA GLU A 46 -8.54 5.40 -11.79
C GLU A 46 -7.05 5.50 -12.12
N VAL A 47 -6.68 5.33 -13.40
CA VAL A 47 -5.28 5.43 -13.83
C VAL A 47 -4.70 6.82 -13.51
N SER A 48 -5.51 7.87 -13.55
CA SER A 48 -5.12 9.22 -13.15
C SER A 48 -4.72 9.35 -11.68
N ASP A 49 -5.30 8.53 -10.80
CA ASP A 49 -4.92 8.51 -9.39
C ASP A 49 -3.65 7.70 -9.17
N LEU A 50 -3.46 6.59 -9.91
CA LEU A 50 -2.20 5.83 -9.87
C LEU A 50 -1.01 6.68 -10.34
N ARG A 51 -1.23 7.56 -11.34
CA ARG A 51 -0.24 8.52 -11.87
C ARG A 51 0.15 9.63 -10.88
N LEU A 52 -0.48 9.72 -9.71
CA LEU A 52 -0.03 10.61 -8.65
C LEU A 52 1.31 10.18 -8.04
N VAL A 53 1.69 8.91 -8.24
CA VAL A 53 2.95 8.33 -7.75
C VAL A 53 3.70 7.66 -8.88
N HIS A 54 3.02 6.81 -9.65
CA HIS A 54 3.67 5.95 -10.64
C HIS A 54 3.85 6.67 -11.98
N THR A 55 4.99 6.42 -12.61
CA THR A 55 5.27 6.94 -13.95
C THR A 55 4.36 6.30 -14.99
N GLU A 56 4.08 7.04 -16.05
CA GLU A 56 3.24 6.55 -17.16
C GLU A 56 3.85 5.32 -17.85
N GLU A 57 5.19 5.31 -17.98
CA GLU A 57 5.92 4.18 -18.54
C GLU A 57 5.78 2.92 -17.67
N TYR A 58 5.94 3.05 -16.35
CA TYR A 58 5.78 1.91 -15.44
C TYR A 58 4.34 1.36 -15.45
N LEU A 59 3.33 2.22 -15.37
CA LEU A 59 1.93 1.80 -15.42
C LEU A 59 1.59 1.11 -16.74
N LYS A 60 2.11 1.60 -17.87
CA LYS A 60 1.95 0.93 -19.16
C LYS A 60 2.52 -0.49 -19.13
N ASN A 61 3.77 -0.64 -18.66
CA ASN A 61 4.41 -1.96 -18.56
C ASN A 61 3.64 -2.90 -17.63
N LEU A 62 3.15 -2.40 -16.50
CA LEU A 62 2.35 -3.17 -15.55
C LEU A 62 1.04 -3.65 -16.16
N PHE A 63 0.29 -2.78 -16.84
CA PHE A 63 -1.02 -3.14 -17.42
C PHE A 63 -0.92 -4.00 -18.67
N GLU A 64 0.15 -3.85 -19.46
CA GLU A 64 0.45 -4.72 -20.60
C GLU A 64 1.08 -6.06 -20.18
N LEU A 65 1.33 -6.26 -18.88
CA LEU A 65 2.01 -7.43 -18.31
C LEU A 65 3.41 -7.65 -18.92
N ASN A 66 4.10 -6.56 -19.28
CA ASN A 66 5.44 -6.59 -19.86
C ASN A 66 6.45 -6.95 -18.77
N ARG A 67 7.05 -8.15 -18.86
CA ARG A 67 8.15 -8.57 -17.98
C ARG A 67 9.44 -7.90 -18.42
N ASN A 68 9.81 -6.83 -17.73
CA ASN A 68 11.02 -6.06 -17.98
C ASN A 68 11.66 -5.62 -16.65
N HIS A 69 12.71 -4.81 -16.70
CA HIS A 69 13.40 -4.34 -15.50
C HIS A 69 12.43 -3.74 -14.46
N SER A 70 11.51 -2.87 -14.86
CA SER A 70 10.57 -2.19 -13.94
C SER A 70 9.57 -3.12 -13.24
N THR A 71 9.17 -4.23 -13.86
CA THR A 71 8.20 -5.17 -13.28
C THR A 71 8.84 -6.39 -12.64
N SER A 72 10.12 -6.64 -12.89
CA SER A 72 10.83 -7.86 -12.45
C SER A 72 11.43 -7.76 -11.05
N TYR A 73 11.42 -6.58 -10.43
CA TYR A 73 11.75 -6.40 -9.01
C TYR A 73 10.65 -6.92 -8.08
N SER A 74 9.45 -7.18 -8.61
CA SER A 74 8.42 -7.90 -7.87
C SER A 74 8.73 -9.38 -7.84
N GLU A 75 8.64 -9.98 -6.65
CA GLU A 75 8.72 -11.43 -6.46
C GLU A 75 7.39 -12.14 -6.73
N LEU A 76 6.31 -11.37 -6.95
CA LEU A 76 5.01 -11.91 -7.30
C LEU A 76 4.92 -12.29 -8.79
N PRO A 77 4.05 -13.25 -9.16
CA PRO A 77 3.71 -13.47 -10.55
C PRO A 77 3.07 -12.21 -11.18
N LEU A 78 3.47 -11.87 -12.40
CA LEU A 78 2.86 -10.78 -13.14
C LEU A 78 1.65 -11.32 -13.92
N THR A 79 0.47 -11.22 -13.31
CA THR A 79 -0.81 -11.64 -13.93
C THR A 79 -1.84 -10.52 -13.84
N SER A 80 -2.82 -10.52 -14.75
CA SER A 80 -3.90 -9.54 -14.74
C SER A 80 -4.73 -9.60 -13.46
N GLU A 81 -4.92 -10.80 -12.87
CA GLU A 81 -5.63 -10.97 -11.61
C GLU A 81 -4.91 -10.25 -10.46
N ILE A 82 -3.60 -10.47 -10.32
CA ILE A 82 -2.77 -9.84 -9.29
C ILE A 82 -2.77 -8.33 -9.49
N VAL A 83 -2.47 -7.85 -10.71
CA VAL A 83 -2.48 -6.41 -11.03
C VAL A 83 -3.84 -5.78 -10.70
N ASN A 84 -4.95 -6.44 -11.07
CA ASN A 84 -6.29 -5.94 -10.75
C ASN A 84 -6.57 -5.86 -9.25
N SER A 85 -6.03 -6.79 -8.45
CA SER A 85 -6.13 -6.75 -6.99
C SER A 85 -5.37 -5.55 -6.41
N PHE A 86 -4.14 -5.27 -6.89
CA PHE A 86 -3.39 -4.08 -6.49
C PHE A 86 -4.13 -2.77 -6.83
N VAL A 87 -4.70 -2.66 -8.04
CA VAL A 87 -5.50 -1.48 -8.44
C VAL A 87 -6.74 -1.31 -7.55
N LEU A 88 -7.39 -2.41 -7.18
CA LEU A 88 -8.54 -2.40 -6.27
C LEU A 88 -8.14 -2.00 -4.84
N ALA A 89 -6.97 -2.44 -4.36
CA ALA A 89 -6.43 -2.03 -3.08
C ALA A 89 -6.04 -0.55 -3.06
N CYS A 90 -5.48 0.00 -4.15
CA CYS A 90 -5.27 1.44 -4.29
C CYS A 90 -6.59 2.21 -4.18
N GLY A 91 -7.65 1.72 -4.83
CA GLY A 91 -8.99 2.30 -4.70
C GLY A 91 -9.54 2.18 -3.28
N GLY A 92 -9.21 1.10 -2.56
CA GLY A 92 -9.47 0.93 -1.14
C GLY A 92 -8.84 2.00 -0.26
N THR A 93 -7.57 2.32 -0.50
CA THR A 93 -6.85 3.37 0.25
C THR A 93 -7.37 4.77 -0.10
N ILE A 94 -7.77 5.01 -1.36
CA ILE A 94 -8.44 6.25 -1.76
C ILE A 94 -9.79 6.38 -1.03
N LEU A 95 -10.65 5.36 -1.07
CA LEU A 95 -11.92 5.38 -0.35
C LEU A 95 -11.72 5.56 1.15
N ALA A 96 -10.72 4.90 1.73
CA ALA A 96 -10.39 5.07 3.15
C ALA A 96 -10.03 6.52 3.48
N THR A 97 -9.24 7.16 2.62
CA THR A 97 -8.89 8.59 2.71
C THR A 97 -10.13 9.48 2.66
N GLU A 98 -11.08 9.20 1.78
CA GLU A 98 -12.33 9.98 1.67
C GLU A 98 -13.22 9.83 2.88
N LEU A 99 -13.34 8.62 3.43
CA LEU A 99 -14.15 8.34 4.61
C LEU A 99 -13.64 9.08 5.86
N THR A 100 -12.37 9.51 5.90
CA THR A 100 -11.84 10.32 7.01
C THR A 100 -12.52 11.68 7.19
N GLN A 101 -13.26 12.14 6.17
CA GLN A 101 -14.02 13.39 6.27
C GLN A 101 -15.23 13.26 7.20
N THR A 102 -15.77 12.05 7.33
CA THR A 102 -16.96 11.76 8.13
C THR A 102 -16.65 10.83 9.31
N HIS A 103 -15.50 10.15 9.30
CA HIS A 103 -15.07 9.22 10.33
C HIS A 103 -13.73 9.62 10.92
N LYS A 104 -13.60 9.51 12.24
CA LYS A 104 -12.32 9.80 12.93
C LYS A 104 -11.23 8.78 12.61
N PHE A 105 -11.62 7.52 12.38
CA PHE A 105 -10.73 6.41 12.08
C PHE A 105 -11.33 5.56 10.98
N VAL A 106 -10.49 5.18 10.02
CA VAL A 106 -10.85 4.29 8.92
C VAL A 106 -9.75 3.25 8.78
N PHE A 107 -10.15 1.98 8.73
CA PHE A 107 -9.25 0.85 8.54
C PHE A 107 -9.44 0.32 7.12
N HIS A 108 -8.37 0.21 6.35
CA HIS A 108 -8.37 -0.48 5.06
C HIS A 108 -7.62 -1.80 5.21
N VAL A 109 -8.32 -2.91 4.95
CA VAL A 109 -7.80 -4.26 5.22
C VAL A 109 -6.76 -4.71 4.18
N GLY A 110 -6.86 -4.24 2.94
CA GLY A 110 -6.07 -4.71 1.80
C GLY A 110 -4.85 -3.87 1.42
N GLY A 111 -4.55 -2.79 2.15
CA GLY A 111 -3.51 -1.83 1.79
C GLY A 111 -2.17 -2.05 2.50
N GLY A 112 -1.27 -1.07 2.39
CA GLY A 112 0.04 -1.07 3.05
C GLY A 112 1.20 -1.55 2.17
N PHE A 113 1.07 -1.46 0.86
CA PHE A 113 2.07 -1.86 -0.12
C PHE A 113 3.20 -0.83 -0.24
N HIS A 114 4.02 -0.75 0.81
CA HIS A 114 5.00 0.32 1.02
C HIS A 114 6.32 0.22 0.21
N HIS A 115 6.56 -0.89 -0.51
CA HIS A 115 7.85 -1.11 -1.18
C HIS A 115 7.93 -0.51 -2.58
N SER A 116 6.82 -0.43 -3.31
CA SER A 116 6.82 0.00 -4.72
C SER A 116 7.28 1.45 -4.88
N PHE A 117 8.11 1.67 -5.91
CA PHE A 117 8.67 2.96 -6.31
C PHE A 117 7.88 3.57 -7.48
N PRO A 118 8.09 4.86 -7.82
CA PRO A 118 7.41 5.49 -8.95
C PRO A 118 7.60 4.75 -10.30
N GLU A 119 8.77 4.19 -10.53
CA GLU A 119 9.20 3.64 -11.82
C GLU A 119 9.36 2.13 -11.83
N HIS A 120 9.17 1.44 -10.70
CA HIS A 120 9.27 -0.01 -10.62
C HIS A 120 8.48 -0.61 -9.45
N ALA A 121 8.12 -1.89 -9.61
CA ALA A 121 7.66 -2.74 -8.52
C ALA A 121 8.82 -3.03 -7.56
N GLU A 122 8.57 -3.48 -6.35
CA GLU A 122 9.64 -3.91 -5.43
C GLU A 122 9.07 -4.86 -4.38
N GLY A 123 9.78 -5.94 -4.10
CA GLY A 123 9.35 -6.98 -3.16
C GLY A 123 7.99 -7.56 -3.56
N PHE A 124 7.01 -7.52 -2.65
CA PHE A 124 5.64 -7.96 -2.96
C PHE A 124 4.71 -6.82 -3.39
N CYS A 125 5.24 -5.68 -3.81
CA CYS A 125 4.43 -4.49 -4.10
C CYS A 125 4.55 -4.08 -5.57
N TYR A 126 3.45 -4.18 -6.33
CA TYR A 126 3.36 -3.60 -7.68
C TYR A 126 2.92 -2.14 -7.68
N LEU A 127 2.12 -1.70 -6.71
CA LEU A 127 1.65 -0.32 -6.60
C LEU A 127 1.74 0.11 -5.15
N ASN A 128 2.19 1.34 -4.91
CA ASN A 128 2.25 1.93 -3.58
C ASN A 128 0.94 2.65 -3.21
N ASP A 129 0.00 1.93 -2.60
CA ASP A 129 -1.32 2.46 -2.24
C ASP A 129 -1.25 3.56 -1.16
N ALA A 130 -0.34 3.43 -0.19
CA ALA A 130 -0.17 4.40 0.88
C ALA A 130 0.31 5.77 0.34
N ALA A 131 1.28 5.74 -0.58
CA ALA A 131 1.74 6.94 -1.26
C ALA A 131 0.66 7.54 -2.16
N ILE A 132 -0.08 6.71 -2.92
CA ILE A 132 -1.19 7.17 -3.77
C ILE A 132 -2.27 7.84 -2.91
N GLY A 133 -2.67 7.23 -1.80
CA GLY A 133 -3.65 7.80 -0.86
C GLY A 133 -3.18 9.14 -0.28
N THR A 134 -1.89 9.23 0.07
CA THR A 134 -1.27 10.46 0.56
C THR A 134 -1.32 11.58 -0.49
N ARG A 135 -0.92 11.29 -1.73
CA ARG A 135 -0.97 12.27 -2.84
C ARG A 135 -2.41 12.65 -3.19
N TYR A 136 -3.34 11.70 -3.16
CA TYR A 136 -4.77 11.94 -3.34
C TYR A 136 -5.31 12.90 -2.27
N PHE A 137 -4.96 12.66 -1.00
CA PHE A 137 -5.32 13.53 0.12
C PHE A 137 -4.78 14.95 -0.08
N GLN A 138 -3.50 15.10 -0.43
CA GLN A 138 -2.88 16.40 -0.65
C GLN A 138 -3.51 17.16 -1.83
N ARG A 139 -3.89 16.45 -2.91
CA ARG A 139 -4.63 17.07 -4.03
C ARG A 139 -5.95 17.68 -3.56
N LYS A 140 -6.65 17.01 -2.65
CA LYS A 140 -7.94 17.46 -2.09
C LYS A 140 -7.76 18.52 -0.99
N PHE A 141 -6.65 18.46 -0.26
CA PHE A 141 -6.36 19.29 0.91
C PHE A 141 -4.91 19.82 0.89
N PRO A 142 -4.57 20.73 -0.04
CA PRO A 142 -3.18 21.13 -0.30
C PRO A 142 -2.47 21.83 0.86
N GLN A 143 -3.22 22.32 1.85
CA GLN A 143 -2.68 22.99 3.04
C GLN A 143 -2.44 22.04 4.22
N LYS A 144 -2.79 20.76 4.09
CA LYS A 144 -2.66 19.77 5.15
C LYS A 144 -1.36 19.00 4.97
N LYS A 145 -0.66 18.78 6.09
CA LYS A 145 0.49 17.90 6.16
C LYS A 145 0.05 16.48 6.52
N VAL A 146 0.82 15.49 6.09
CA VAL A 146 0.57 14.08 6.37
C VAL A 146 1.70 13.54 7.24
N LEU A 147 1.34 12.75 8.25
CA LEU A 147 2.26 11.92 9.01
C LEU A 147 2.03 10.47 8.58
N LEU A 148 3.01 9.88 7.90
CA LEU A 148 3.00 8.48 7.51
C LEU A 148 3.83 7.70 8.53
N ILE A 149 3.17 6.81 9.26
CA ILE A 149 3.79 5.94 10.27
C ILE A 149 3.84 4.53 9.71
N ASP A 150 5.03 4.00 9.49
CA ASP A 150 5.28 2.65 9.02
C ASP A 150 5.90 1.82 10.15
N LEU A 151 5.20 0.74 10.51
CA LEU A 151 5.58 -0.19 11.58
C LEU A 151 5.66 -1.64 11.06
N ASP A 152 5.76 -1.82 9.74
CA ASP A 152 6.09 -3.13 9.19
C ASP A 152 7.52 -3.53 9.59
N LEU A 153 7.78 -4.84 9.65
CA LEU A 153 9.10 -5.38 9.97
C LEU A 153 10.15 -4.88 8.96
N HIS A 154 9.78 -4.77 7.68
CA HIS A 154 10.62 -4.22 6.63
C HIS A 154 10.46 -2.71 6.56
N GLN A 155 11.53 -2.00 6.21
CA GLN A 155 11.40 -0.55 5.98
C GLN A 155 10.51 -0.32 4.75
N GLY A 156 9.56 0.62 4.86
CA GLY A 156 8.79 1.15 3.73
C GLY A 156 9.64 2.04 2.81
N ASN A 157 10.67 1.46 2.19
CA ASN A 157 11.62 2.12 1.28
C ASN A 157 10.93 2.89 0.14
N GLY A 158 9.87 2.34 -0.45
CA GLY A 158 9.10 3.04 -1.48
C GLY A 158 8.50 4.35 -0.94
N ASN A 159 7.88 4.31 0.24
CA ASN A 159 7.37 5.51 0.90
C ASN A 159 8.49 6.52 1.23
N SER A 160 9.61 6.06 1.79
CA SER A 160 10.78 6.90 2.08
C SER A 160 11.25 7.63 0.82
N TYR A 161 11.42 6.92 -0.29
CA TYR A 161 11.89 7.48 -1.56
C TYR A 161 10.89 8.46 -2.19
N ILE A 162 9.60 8.09 -2.26
CA ILE A 162 8.56 8.91 -2.90
C ILE A 162 8.38 10.28 -2.23
N PHE A 163 8.59 10.35 -0.91
CA PHE A 163 8.43 11.57 -0.12
C PHE A 163 9.75 12.21 0.27
N GLU A 164 10.88 11.74 -0.28
CA GLU A 164 12.18 12.36 -0.03
C GLU A 164 12.15 13.84 -0.44
N GLY A 165 12.57 14.73 0.47
CA GLY A 165 12.57 16.18 0.26
C GLY A 165 11.20 16.85 0.34
N ASP A 166 10.10 16.12 0.53
CA ASP A 166 8.76 16.71 0.66
C ASP A 166 8.43 17.08 2.12
N HIS A 167 8.62 18.35 2.48
CA HIS A 167 8.35 18.87 3.83
C HIS A 167 6.87 18.88 4.24
N THR A 168 5.95 18.47 3.36
CA THR A 168 4.53 18.34 3.66
C THR A 168 4.14 16.92 4.07
N VAL A 169 5.05 15.95 3.95
CA VAL A 169 4.89 14.57 4.41
C VAL A 169 6.01 14.20 5.37
N PHE A 170 5.67 13.87 6.60
CA PHE A 170 6.62 13.32 7.57
C PHE A 170 6.55 11.80 7.50
N THR A 171 7.63 11.16 7.04
CA THR A 171 7.75 9.70 7.01
C THR A 171 8.48 9.22 8.26
N PHE A 172 7.79 8.42 9.06
CA PHE A 172 8.35 7.70 10.21
C PHE A 172 8.37 6.22 9.89
N SER A 173 9.51 5.55 10.04
CA SER A 173 9.59 4.09 9.94
C SER A 173 10.32 3.50 11.13
N MET A 174 9.76 2.44 11.71
CA MET A 174 10.44 1.59 12.69
C MET A 174 10.47 0.17 12.14
N HIS A 175 11.66 -0.39 11.95
CA HIS A 175 11.86 -1.63 11.19
C HIS A 175 13.12 -2.36 11.63
N GLN A 176 13.28 -3.62 11.24
CA GLN A 176 14.52 -4.35 11.47
C GLN A 176 15.64 -3.83 10.55
N GLY A 177 16.74 -3.36 11.14
CA GLY A 177 17.81 -2.65 10.43
C GLY A 177 18.57 -3.49 9.42
N ASN A 178 18.83 -4.75 9.76
CA ASN A 178 19.63 -5.66 8.94
C ASN A 178 18.82 -6.56 8.00
N LEU A 179 17.48 -6.37 7.94
CA LEU A 179 16.62 -7.13 7.03
C LEU A 179 16.48 -6.41 5.68
N TYR A 180 15.96 -7.11 4.66
CA TYR A 180 15.43 -6.48 3.45
C TYR A 180 14.48 -5.31 3.81
N PRO A 181 14.38 -4.24 3.00
CA PRO A 181 15.12 -3.92 1.77
C PRO A 181 16.45 -3.21 2.02
N LYS A 182 17.17 -2.86 0.94
CA LYS A 182 18.15 -1.76 1.00
C LYS A 182 17.44 -0.54 1.56
N LYS A 183 18.00 0.05 2.63
CA LYS A 183 17.37 1.16 3.32
C LYS A 183 17.45 2.45 2.53
N GLU A 184 16.36 3.19 2.55
CA GLU A 184 16.22 4.55 2.06
C GLU A 184 16.08 5.52 3.25
N ASN A 185 16.10 6.83 3.00
CA ASN A 185 16.01 7.82 4.07
C ASN A 185 14.56 8.26 4.29
N SER A 186 13.94 7.85 5.41
CA SER A 186 12.72 8.49 5.90
C SER A 186 13.05 9.81 6.61
N THR A 187 12.02 10.57 6.99
CA THR A 187 12.22 11.76 7.84
C THR A 187 12.73 11.36 9.23
N LEU A 188 12.26 10.23 9.75
CA LEU A 188 12.79 9.59 10.96
C LEU A 188 12.73 8.07 10.83
N ASP A 189 13.90 7.44 10.87
CA ASP A 189 14.06 5.99 10.92
C ASP A 189 14.48 5.53 12.32
N ILE A 190 13.82 4.49 12.84
CA ILE A 190 14.24 3.74 14.01
C ILE A 190 14.62 2.34 13.56
N SER A 191 15.92 2.09 13.53
CA SER A 191 16.49 0.79 13.18
C SER A 191 16.52 -0.11 14.42
N LEU A 192 15.86 -1.26 14.36
CA LEU A 192 15.82 -2.26 15.42
C LEU A 192 16.74 -3.45 15.11
N ASP A 193 17.34 -4.02 16.15
CA ASP A 193 18.07 -5.27 16.06
C ASP A 193 17.11 -6.46 15.91
N GLU A 194 17.63 -7.58 15.40
CA GLU A 194 16.87 -8.83 15.31
C GLU A 194 16.39 -9.28 16.70
N GLY A 195 15.10 -9.62 16.82
CA GLY A 195 14.49 -10.13 18.05
C GLY A 195 14.02 -9.07 19.06
N CYS A 196 14.11 -7.78 18.71
CA CYS A 196 13.51 -6.68 19.48
C CYS A 196 11.99 -6.55 19.26
#